data_AF-A0A3C2B561-F1
#
_entry.id   AF-A0A3C2B561-F1
#
_cell.length_a   1.000
_cell.length_b   1.000
_cell.length_c   1.000
_cell.angle_alpha   90.00
_cell.angle_beta   90.00
_cell.angle_gamma   90.00
#
_symmetry.space_group_name_H-M   'P 1'
#
loop_
_entity.id
_entity.type
_entity.pdbx_description
1 polymer ?
#
loop_
_entity_poly.entity_id
_entity_poly.type
_entity_poly.pdbx_seq_one_letter_code
_entity_poly.pdbx_strand_id
1 'polypeptide(L)'
;LQCSRPTCISGCPVEIDIPRFIRHLLVKDVDGALGVIRESSILPSVCGRVCPQEHQCEAQCVIAKRMEPVAIGRLERYVGRSEE
;
A
#
# COMPACT_ATOMS: atom_id res chain seq x y z
N LEU A 1 2.97 10.09 7.08
CA LEU A 1 2.66 9.08 6.05
C LEU A 1 3.23 9.41 4.66
N GLN A 2 3.42 10.69 4.30
CA GLN A 2 4.10 11.10 3.06
C GLN A 2 5.61 11.23 3.27
N CYS A 3 6.34 10.12 3.15
CA CYS A 3 7.78 10.09 3.43
C CYS A 3 8.56 10.69 2.26
N SER A 4 9.59 11.51 2.53
CA SER A 4 10.44 12.08 1.47
C SER A 4 11.24 11.02 0.71
N ARG A 5 11.53 9.87 1.34
CA ARG A 5 12.14 8.70 0.71
C ARG A 5 11.34 7.44 1.10
N PRO A 6 10.38 7.03 0.26
CA PRO A 6 9.52 5.89 0.55
C PRO A 6 10.22 4.57 0.19
N THR A 7 10.89 3.96 1.16
CA THR A 7 11.53 2.64 1.02
C THR A 7 10.54 1.48 0.87
N CYS A 8 9.27 1.72 1.20
CA CYS A 8 8.19 0.74 1.04
C CYS A 8 7.92 0.37 -0.43
N ILE A 9 8.19 1.26 -1.39
CA ILE A 9 8.03 1.00 -2.83
C ILE A 9 9.05 -0.06 -3.28
N SER A 10 10.32 0.12 -2.92
CA SER A 10 11.40 -0.83 -3.24
C SER A 10 11.23 -2.18 -2.52
N GLY A 11 10.49 -2.22 -1.41
CA GLY A 11 10.15 -3.46 -0.71
C GLY A 11 8.99 -4.22 -1.35
N CYS A 12 8.30 -3.64 -2.33
CA CYS A 12 7.17 -4.26 -3.02
C CYS A 12 7.64 -4.88 -4.35
N PRO A 13 7.36 -6.17 -4.63
CA PRO A 13 7.82 -6.84 -5.84
C PRO A 13 7.19 -6.30 -7.13
N VAL A 14 6.04 -5.64 -7.02
CA VAL A 14 5.32 -4.99 -8.12
C VAL A 14 5.44 -3.46 -8.08
N GLU A 15 6.28 -2.93 -7.17
CA GLU A 15 6.59 -1.49 -7.06
C GLU A 15 5.36 -0.57 -7.01
N ILE A 16 4.33 -0.96 -6.22
CA ILE A 16 3.15 -0.12 -6.00
C ILE A 16 3.57 1.24 -5.41
N ASP A 17 3.03 2.32 -5.97
CA ASP A 17 3.19 3.68 -5.43
C ASP A 17 2.34 3.87 -4.16
N ILE A 18 2.83 3.30 -3.06
CA ILE A 18 2.21 3.32 -1.74
C ILE A 18 1.97 4.75 -1.24
N PRO A 19 2.90 5.73 -1.37
CA PRO A 19 2.63 7.11 -0.99
C PRO A 19 1.46 7.74 -1.74
N ARG A 20 1.36 7.54 -3.06
CA ARG A 20 0.26 8.10 -3.87
C ARG A 20 -1.06 7.41 -3.53
N PHE A 21 -1.05 6.09 -3.39
CA PHE A 21 -2.17 5.31 -2.88
C PHE A 21 -2.70 5.86 -1.53
N ILE A 22 -1.80 6.06 -0.55
CA ILE A 22 -2.17 6.62 0.76
C ILE A 22 -2.70 8.06 0.62
N ARG A 23 -2.19 8.85 -0.33
CA ARG A 23 -2.66 10.22 -0.57
C ARG A 23 -4.12 10.25 -1.01
N HIS A 24 -4.53 9.35 -1.91
CA HIS A 24 -5.93 9.19 -2.31
C HIS A 24 -6.81 8.77 -1.12
N LEU A 25 -6.35 7.83 -0.31
CA LEU A 25 -7.04 7.44 0.92
C LEU A 25 -7.23 8.59 1.93
N LEU A 26 -6.23 9.48 2.06
CA LEU A 26 -6.33 10.64 2.96
C LEU A 26 -7.44 11.63 2.55
N VAL A 27 -7.73 11.73 1.26
CA VAL A 27 -8.82 12.57 0.73
C VAL A 27 -10.13 11.79 0.54
N LYS A 28 -10.20 10.55 1.06
CA LYS A 28 -11.34 9.62 0.93
C LYS A 28 -11.68 9.24 -0.52
N ASP A 29 -10.72 9.34 -1.42
CA ASP A 29 -10.83 8.93 -2.82
C ASP A 29 -10.39 7.46 -2.94
N VAL A 30 -11.33 6.54 -2.72
CA VAL A 30 -11.05 5.10 -2.76
C VAL A 30 -10.84 4.61 -4.20
N ASP A 31 -11.58 5.18 -5.16
CA ASP A 31 -11.44 4.85 -6.59
C ASP A 31 -10.08 5.26 -7.14
N GLY A 32 -9.60 6.45 -6.80
CA GLY A 32 -8.25 6.90 -7.16
C GLY A 32 -7.17 6.06 -6.50
N ALA A 33 -7.37 5.66 -5.24
CA ALA A 33 -6.45 4.75 -4.55
C ALA A 33 -6.38 3.38 -5.23
N LEU A 34 -7.53 2.84 -5.66
CA LEU A 34 -7.62 1.60 -6.43
C LEU A 34 -6.95 1.73 -7.79
N GLY A 35 -7.15 2.87 -8.47
CA GLY A 35 -6.50 3.20 -9.73
C GLY A 35 -4.98 3.13 -9.64
N VAL A 36 -4.39 3.74 -8.60
CA VAL A 36 -2.94 3.68 -8.38
C VAL A 36 -2.45 2.25 -8.16
N ILE A 37 -3.16 1.43 -7.37
CA ILE A 37 -2.75 0.04 -7.19
C ILE A 37 -2.85 -0.73 -8.51
N ARG A 38 -3.88 -0.46 -9.32
CA ARG A 38 -4.10 -1.07 -10.64
C ARG A 38 -3.05 -0.73 -11.68
N GLU A 39 -2.38 0.42 -11.56
CA GLU A 39 -1.23 0.77 -12.41
C GLU A 39 -0.10 -0.29 -12.28
N SER A 40 0.03 -0.91 -11.11
CA SER A 40 1.11 -1.88 -10.79
C SER A 40 0.63 -3.32 -10.61
N SER A 41 -0.62 -3.55 -10.19
CA SER A 41 -1.17 -4.88 -9.86
C SER A 41 -2.61 -5.03 -10.33
N ILE A 42 -2.86 -6.10 -11.07
CA ILE A 42 -4.18 -6.46 -11.61
C ILE A 42 -5.13 -7.06 -10.57
N LEU A 43 -4.64 -7.46 -9.39
CA LEU A 43 -5.41 -8.20 -8.38
C LEU A 43 -5.22 -7.65 -6.94
N PRO A 44 -5.58 -6.38 -6.66
CA PRO A 44 -5.37 -5.72 -5.35
C PRO A 44 -6.00 -6.48 -4.17
N SER A 45 -7.20 -7.03 -4.36
CA SER A 45 -7.93 -7.77 -3.32
C SER A 45 -7.21 -9.08 -2.91
N VAL A 46 -6.49 -9.70 -3.85
CA VAL A 46 -5.70 -10.92 -3.62
C VAL A 46 -4.37 -10.56 -2.98
N CYS A 47 -3.66 -9.57 -3.53
CA CYS A 47 -2.38 -9.06 -3.00
C CYS A 47 -2.50 -8.62 -1.54
N GLY A 48 -3.53 -7.85 -1.17
CA GLY A 48 -3.75 -7.44 0.22
C GLY A 48 -4.06 -8.59 1.19
N ARG A 49 -4.45 -9.77 0.69
CA ARG A 49 -4.77 -10.96 1.52
C ARG A 49 -3.63 -11.98 1.59
N VAL A 50 -2.85 -12.14 0.53
CA VAL A 50 -1.82 -13.18 0.43
C VAL A 50 -0.38 -12.67 0.51
N CYS A 51 -0.16 -11.37 0.34
CA CYS A 51 1.18 -10.81 0.37
C CYS A 51 1.80 -10.95 1.77
N PRO A 52 3.01 -11.48 1.91
CA PRO A 52 3.72 -11.51 3.20
C PRO A 52 4.26 -10.11 3.52
N GLN A 53 3.37 -9.21 3.95
CA GLN A 53 3.68 -7.78 4.12
C GLN A 53 4.78 -7.52 5.15
N GLU A 54 4.80 -8.34 6.21
CA GLU A 54 5.81 -8.35 7.28
C GLU A 54 7.24 -8.62 6.81
N HIS A 55 7.42 -9.20 5.62
CA HIS A 55 8.71 -9.46 4.99
C HIS A 55 8.99 -8.53 3.79
N GLN A 56 8.05 -7.65 3.44
CA GLN A 56 8.08 -6.83 2.22
C GLN A 56 7.94 -5.33 2.53
N CYS A 57 6.92 -4.68 1.99
CA CYS A 57 6.71 -3.23 2.06
C CYS A 57 6.60 -2.71 3.50
N GLU A 58 5.99 -3.45 4.42
CA GLU A 58 5.87 -3.07 5.83
C GLU A 58 7.19 -3.25 6.58
N ALA A 59 7.96 -4.30 6.24
CA ALA A 59 9.30 -4.54 6.79
C ALA A 59 10.27 -3.39 6.47
N GLN A 60 10.14 -2.82 5.27
CA GLN A 60 10.97 -1.72 4.80
C GLN A 60 10.41 -0.35 5.20
N CYS A 61 9.32 -0.26 5.94
CA CYS A 61 8.70 1.02 6.28
C CYS A 61 9.63 1.88 7.16
N VAL A 62 9.95 3.11 6.73
CA VAL A 62 10.80 4.02 7.52
C VAL A 62 10.24 4.34 8.90
N ILE A 63 8.91 4.26 9.04
CA ILE A 63 8.19 4.53 10.29
C ILE A 63 8.41 3.40 11.31
N ALA A 64 8.64 2.16 10.83
CA ALA A 64 8.90 0.98 11.67
C ALA A 64 10.09 1.17 12.63
N LYS A 65 11.03 2.08 12.30
CA LYS A 65 12.20 2.39 13.14
C LYS A 65 11.86 3.23 14.37
N ARG A 66 10.70 3.89 14.42
CA ARG A 66 10.29 4.78 15.51
C ARG A 66 8.98 4.36 16.17
N MET A 67 8.09 3.72 15.41
CA MET A 67 6.74 3.31 15.83
C MET A 67 6.30 2.12 14.97
N GLU A 68 5.05 1.67 15.11
CA GLU A 68 4.52 0.60 14.28
C GLU A 68 4.50 0.97 12.78
N PRO A 69 4.84 0.02 11.89
CA PRO A 69 4.80 0.24 10.46
C PRO A 69 3.37 0.58 10.00
N VAL A 70 3.28 1.25 8.86
CA VAL A 70 2.00 1.47 8.21
C VAL A 70 1.45 0.12 7.76
N ALA A 71 0.23 -0.22 8.17
CA ALA A 71 -0.46 -1.45 7.78
C ALA A 71 -0.93 -1.39 6.31
N ILE A 72 0.02 -1.36 5.37
CA ILE A 72 -0.20 -1.23 3.93
C ILE A 72 -1.10 -2.35 3.41
N GLY A 73 -0.89 -3.60 3.85
CA GLY A 73 -1.70 -4.73 3.41
C GLY A 73 -3.17 -4.62 3.81
N ARG A 74 -3.44 -4.08 5.00
CA ARG A 74 -4.83 -3.83 5.45
C ARG A 74 -5.49 -2.74 4.62
N LEU A 75 -4.75 -1.70 4.27
CA LEU A 75 -5.25 -0.62 3.43
C LEU A 75 -5.52 -1.13 2.00
N GLU A 76 -4.61 -1.92 1.43
CA GLU A 76 -4.78 -2.53 0.11
C GLU A 76 -6.00 -3.45 0.07
N ARG A 77 -6.21 -4.27 1.11
CA ARG A 77 -7.41 -5.10 1.26
C ARG A 77 -8.69 -4.27 1.38
N TYR A 78 -8.65 -3.14 2.08
CA TYR A 78 -9.79 -2.25 2.22
C TYR A 78 -10.18 -1.65 0.86
N VAL A 79 -9.20 -1.16 0.11
CA VAL A 79 -9.44 -0.60 -1.22
C VAL A 79 -9.89 -1.66 -2.22
N GLY A 80 -9.29 -2.85 -2.20
CA GLY A 80 -9.70 -3.98 -3.03
C GLY A 80 -11.07 -4.57 -2.70
N ARG A 81 -11.70 -4.21 -1.57
CA ARG A 81 -13.08 -4.60 -1.24
C ARG A 81 -14.13 -3.67 -1.86
N SER A 82 -13.75 -2.46 -2.27
CA SER A 82 -14.68 -1.51 -2.92
C SER A 82 -15.06 -1.92 -4.35
N GLU A 83 -14.57 -3.08 -4.81
CA GLU A 83 -14.95 -3.76 -6.05
C GLU A 83 -16.28 -4.55 -5.96
N GLU A 84 -16.92 -4.58 -4.78
CA GLU A 84 -18.20 -5.29 -4.55
C GLU A 84 -19.39 -4.34 -4.32
#